data_AF-A0A5C6WA80-F1
#
_entry.id   AF-A0A5C6WA80-F1
#
_cell.length_a   1.000
_cell.length_b   1.000
_cell.length_c   1.000
_cell.angle_alpha   90.00
_cell.angle_beta   90.00
_cell.angle_gamma   90.00
#
_symmetry.space_group_name_H-M   'P 1'
#
loop_
_entity.id
_entity.type
_entity.pdbx_description
1 polymer ?
#
loop_
_entity_poly.entity_id
_entity_poly.type
_entity_poly.pdbx_seq_one_letter_code
_entity_poly.pdbx_strand_id
1 'polypeptide(L)'
;MIAKTEEDFNGLKEIGKIVGSIRDELVERTIPGITTKELDDIAGTLFEKAGAVSAPKGEYDFPGYTCISVNEEVAHGIPGSRVIQEGDLVNIDVSGSKNGYFADTGISFVVGDGEEILTTICNVAKKAFEAGLKKVKPGAKKSGIGKAVFQTAKENGLTVIKNLTGHGIGRNIHEAPDHIYNYNDTWDNELLKEGMVIAFEPFISTLEEEVFQKDDGWTYATEKSFVAQIEHTIIITKNGPIIVTL
;
A
#
# COMPACT_ATOMS: atom_id res chain seq x y z
N MET A 1 7.08 13.67 5.00
CA MET A 1 7.81 14.29 6.13
C MET A 1 9.33 14.12 5.97
N ILE A 2 10.15 14.92 6.66
CA ILE A 2 11.57 14.58 6.93
C ILE A 2 11.74 14.31 8.43
N ALA A 3 11.91 13.04 8.82
CA ALA A 3 12.20 12.61 10.18
C ALA A 3 13.65 13.00 10.56
N LYS A 4 13.81 13.71 11.68
CA LYS A 4 15.11 14.25 12.10
C LYS A 4 15.47 13.91 13.54
N THR A 5 14.47 13.73 14.38
CA THR A 5 14.63 13.53 15.82
C THR A 5 14.38 12.08 16.20
N GLU A 6 14.91 11.64 17.33
CA GLU A 6 14.60 10.31 17.87
C GLU A 6 13.08 10.12 18.09
N GLU A 7 12.39 11.20 18.49
CA GLU A 7 10.94 11.23 18.61
C GLU A 7 10.23 10.94 17.28
N ASP A 8 10.67 11.53 16.17
CA ASP A 8 10.10 11.25 14.85
C ASP A 8 10.25 9.77 14.49
N PHE A 9 11.45 9.21 14.69
CA PHE A 9 11.72 7.81 14.36
C PHE A 9 10.92 6.85 15.25
N ASN A 10 10.80 7.15 16.55
CA ASN A 10 10.04 6.31 17.47
C ASN A 10 8.54 6.40 17.22
N GLY A 11 8.00 7.60 16.95
CA GLY A 11 6.61 7.80 16.60
C GLY A 11 6.20 7.04 15.34
N LEU A 12 7.00 7.16 14.26
CA LEU A 12 6.77 6.44 13.01
C LEU A 12 6.86 4.92 13.17
N LYS A 13 7.82 4.42 13.97
CA LYS A 13 7.92 2.99 14.29
C LYS A 13 6.73 2.50 15.12
N GLU A 14 6.23 3.31 16.04
CA GLU A 14 5.07 2.95 16.86
C GLU A 14 3.82 2.79 15.99
N ILE A 15 3.45 3.83 15.22
CA ILE A 15 2.26 3.74 14.36
C ILE A 15 2.46 2.71 13.25
N GLY A 16 3.66 2.63 12.67
CA GLY A 16 4.00 1.63 11.66
C GLY A 16 3.79 0.20 12.14
N LYS A 17 4.25 -0.12 13.36
CA LYS A 17 4.02 -1.43 13.97
C LYS A 17 2.53 -1.72 14.18
N ILE A 18 1.76 -0.70 14.60
CA ILE A 18 0.32 -0.84 14.83
C ILE A 18 -0.39 -1.20 13.52
N VAL A 19 -0.22 -0.40 12.46
CA VAL A 19 -0.91 -0.66 11.18
C VAL A 19 -0.43 -1.95 10.52
N GLY A 20 0.88 -2.27 10.61
CA GLY A 20 1.41 -3.56 10.14
C GLY A 20 0.80 -4.75 10.87
N SER A 21 0.67 -4.67 12.20
CA SER A 21 0.03 -5.74 12.99
C SER A 21 -1.46 -5.90 12.66
N ILE A 22 -2.16 -4.79 12.39
CA ILE A 22 -3.58 -4.85 11.98
C ILE A 22 -3.69 -5.49 10.61
N ARG A 23 -2.91 -5.06 9.63
CA ARG A 23 -2.85 -5.67 8.28
C ARG A 23 -2.64 -7.18 8.38
N ASP A 24 -1.64 -7.62 9.14
CA ASP A 24 -1.32 -9.05 9.26
C ASP A 24 -2.44 -9.84 9.94
N GLU A 25 -3.05 -9.31 11.00
CA GLU A 25 -4.21 -9.93 11.63
C GLU A 25 -5.40 -10.03 10.66
N LEU A 26 -5.66 -8.99 9.85
CA LEU A 26 -6.73 -9.05 8.86
C LEU A 26 -6.44 -10.09 7.76
N VAL A 27 -5.20 -10.19 7.28
CA VAL A 27 -4.78 -11.23 6.33
C VAL A 27 -5.03 -12.61 6.92
N GLU A 28 -4.63 -12.86 8.18
CA GLU A 28 -4.85 -14.14 8.86
C GLU A 28 -6.34 -14.48 9.07
N ARG A 29 -7.18 -13.45 9.26
CA ARG A 29 -8.63 -13.58 9.41
C ARG A 29 -9.37 -13.76 8.08
N THR A 30 -8.71 -13.49 6.97
CA THR A 30 -9.33 -13.57 5.65
C THR A 30 -9.46 -15.02 5.21
N ILE A 31 -10.68 -15.55 5.36
CA ILE A 31 -11.05 -16.91 4.97
C ILE A 31 -12.31 -16.87 4.09
N PRO A 32 -12.54 -17.87 3.22
CA PRO A 32 -13.76 -17.94 2.44
C PRO A 32 -15.01 -17.88 3.34
N GLY A 33 -15.97 -17.04 2.97
CA GLY A 33 -17.22 -16.84 3.69
C GLY A 33 -17.25 -15.62 4.61
N ILE A 34 -16.11 -14.98 4.91
CA ILE A 34 -16.09 -13.71 5.65
C ILE A 34 -16.48 -12.54 4.72
N THR A 35 -17.21 -11.55 5.24
CA THR A 35 -17.46 -10.31 4.52
C THR A 35 -16.32 -9.30 4.69
N THR A 36 -16.12 -8.42 3.72
CA THR A 36 -15.18 -7.30 3.88
C THR A 36 -15.57 -6.40 5.06
N LYS A 37 -16.86 -6.26 5.37
CA LYS A 37 -17.33 -5.52 6.55
C LYS A 37 -16.93 -6.18 7.88
N GLU A 38 -17.01 -7.50 7.99
CA GLU A 38 -16.59 -8.22 9.20
C GLU A 38 -15.09 -8.06 9.46
N LEU A 39 -14.26 -8.09 8.40
CA LEU A 39 -12.83 -7.79 8.50
C LEU A 39 -12.59 -6.35 8.95
N ASP A 40 -13.29 -5.38 8.36
CA ASP A 40 -13.13 -3.97 8.72
C ASP A 40 -13.54 -3.67 10.16
N ASP A 41 -14.56 -4.34 10.69
CA ASP A 41 -14.96 -4.24 12.10
C ASP A 41 -13.89 -4.79 13.06
N ILE A 42 -13.16 -5.83 12.65
CA ILE A 42 -12.00 -6.31 13.39
C ILE A 42 -10.92 -5.22 13.43
N ALA A 43 -10.61 -4.58 12.30
CA ALA A 43 -9.66 -3.48 12.26
C ALA A 43 -10.08 -2.32 13.17
N GLY A 44 -11.35 -1.92 13.16
CA GLY A 44 -11.87 -0.89 14.06
C GLY A 44 -11.60 -1.20 15.53
N THR A 45 -11.85 -2.45 15.95
CA THR A 45 -11.57 -2.92 17.32
C THR A 45 -10.07 -2.88 17.65
N LEU A 46 -9.21 -3.25 16.70
CA LEU A 46 -7.77 -3.26 16.90
C LEU A 46 -7.18 -1.85 16.97
N PHE A 47 -7.66 -0.91 16.15
CA PHE A 47 -7.30 0.51 16.23
C PHE A 47 -7.66 1.10 17.60
N GLU A 48 -8.89 0.87 18.06
CA GLU A 48 -9.35 1.31 19.38
C GLU A 48 -8.46 0.75 20.50
N LYS A 49 -8.21 -0.56 20.47
CA LYS A 49 -7.34 -1.23 21.46
C LYS A 49 -5.90 -0.70 21.46
N ALA A 50 -5.39 -0.31 20.29
CA ALA A 50 -4.04 0.24 20.14
C ALA A 50 -3.94 1.72 20.53
N GLY A 51 -5.08 2.39 20.78
CA GLY A 51 -5.14 3.84 21.00
C GLY A 51 -4.67 4.61 19.78
N ALA A 52 -4.98 4.11 18.58
CA ALA A 52 -4.68 4.71 17.29
C ALA A 52 -5.96 5.04 16.54
N VAL A 53 -5.87 5.93 15.56
CA VAL A 53 -7.01 6.35 14.74
C VAL A 53 -6.81 5.84 13.32
N SER A 54 -7.80 5.14 12.76
CA SER A 54 -7.81 4.80 11.33
C SER A 54 -7.77 6.09 10.51
N ALA A 55 -6.85 6.18 9.55
CA ALA A 55 -6.73 7.36 8.72
C ALA A 55 -7.91 7.53 7.73
N PRO A 56 -8.45 6.46 7.10
CA PRO A 56 -9.68 6.57 6.32
C PRO A 56 -10.83 7.22 7.09
N LYS A 57 -10.97 6.88 8.37
CA LYS A 57 -12.05 7.41 9.23
C LYS A 57 -11.73 8.77 9.88
N GLY A 58 -10.46 9.04 10.13
CA GLY A 58 -10.00 10.23 10.85
C GLY A 58 -9.75 11.44 9.94
N GLU A 59 -9.25 11.20 8.74
CA GLU A 59 -8.85 12.25 7.79
C GLU A 59 -9.86 12.43 6.65
N TYR A 60 -10.67 11.41 6.37
CA TYR A 60 -11.61 11.41 5.25
C TYR A 60 -13.02 11.01 5.70
N ASP A 61 -13.99 11.26 4.81
CA ASP A 61 -15.36 10.76 4.93
C ASP A 61 -15.47 9.35 4.26
N PHE A 62 -14.47 8.49 4.50
CA PHE A 62 -14.46 7.13 3.96
C PHE A 62 -15.33 6.20 4.84
N PRO A 63 -16.25 5.42 4.25
CA PRO A 63 -17.18 4.58 5.01
C PRO A 63 -16.56 3.24 5.47
N GLY A 64 -15.43 3.28 6.17
CA GLY A 64 -14.71 2.12 6.69
C GLY A 64 -13.49 2.50 7.55
N TYR A 65 -12.87 1.53 8.21
CA TYR A 65 -11.59 1.73 8.92
C TYR A 65 -10.37 1.43 8.03
N THR A 66 -10.53 0.56 7.05
CA THR A 66 -9.51 0.03 6.15
C THR A 66 -10.07 -0.07 4.73
N CYS A 67 -9.18 -0.13 3.75
CA CYS A 67 -9.55 -0.36 2.36
C CYS A 67 -9.39 -1.85 2.05
N ILE A 68 -10.44 -2.49 1.53
CA ILE A 68 -10.40 -3.91 1.18
C ILE A 68 -10.90 -4.06 -0.26
N SER A 69 -9.98 -4.32 -1.17
CA SER A 69 -10.24 -4.39 -2.62
C SER A 69 -10.15 -5.84 -3.08
N VAL A 70 -11.21 -6.34 -3.72
CA VAL A 70 -11.29 -7.75 -4.13
C VAL A 70 -11.37 -7.85 -5.66
N ASN A 71 -10.53 -8.72 -6.23
CA ASN A 71 -10.45 -9.07 -7.65
C ASN A 71 -10.23 -7.87 -8.60
N GLU A 72 -11.30 -7.34 -9.19
CA GLU A 72 -11.26 -6.23 -10.14
C GLU A 72 -10.97 -4.88 -9.48
N GLU A 73 -11.21 -4.80 -8.17
CA GLU A 73 -10.94 -3.62 -7.35
C GLU A 73 -9.45 -3.56 -7.00
N VAL A 74 -8.84 -2.40 -7.23
CA VAL A 74 -7.39 -2.18 -7.11
C VAL A 74 -7.01 -1.46 -5.83
N ALA A 75 -7.77 -0.44 -5.46
CA ALA A 75 -7.51 0.39 -4.28
C ALA A 75 -8.82 0.98 -3.77
N HIS A 76 -8.83 1.37 -2.49
CA HIS A 76 -9.95 2.07 -1.83
C HIS A 76 -11.29 1.32 -1.88
N GLY A 77 -11.28 -0.02 -1.98
CA GLY A 77 -12.49 -0.82 -1.88
C GLY A 77 -13.21 -0.58 -0.55
N ILE A 78 -14.47 -0.14 -0.63
CA ILE A 78 -15.30 0.13 0.55
C ILE A 78 -15.71 -1.20 1.21
N PRO A 79 -15.39 -1.41 2.50
CA PRO A 79 -15.87 -2.59 3.22
C PRO A 79 -17.40 -2.63 3.31
N GLY A 80 -17.98 -3.79 3.02
CA GLY A 80 -19.42 -3.96 2.88
C GLY A 80 -19.85 -5.42 2.92
N SER A 81 -21.00 -5.72 2.30
CA SER A 81 -21.58 -7.07 2.29
C SER A 81 -20.90 -8.04 1.33
N ARG A 82 -19.79 -7.67 0.68
CA ARG A 82 -19.07 -8.54 -0.26
C ARG A 82 -18.45 -9.69 0.54
N VAL A 83 -18.88 -10.91 0.23
CA VAL A 83 -18.35 -12.14 0.84
C VAL A 83 -17.13 -12.59 0.04
N ILE A 84 -15.99 -12.72 0.72
CA ILE A 84 -14.75 -13.22 0.13
C ILE A 84 -14.88 -14.72 -0.15
N GLN A 85 -14.48 -15.14 -1.34
CA GLN A 85 -14.55 -16.51 -1.81
C GLN A 85 -13.16 -17.18 -1.85
N GLU A 86 -13.16 -18.51 -1.92
CA GLU A 86 -11.96 -19.29 -2.26
C GLU A 86 -11.46 -18.86 -3.65
N GLY A 87 -10.16 -18.59 -3.75
CA GLY A 87 -9.47 -18.19 -4.97
C GLY A 87 -9.51 -16.69 -5.28
N ASP A 88 -10.20 -15.88 -4.47
CA ASP A 88 -10.22 -14.42 -4.65
C ASP A 88 -8.83 -13.81 -4.45
N LEU A 89 -8.50 -12.83 -5.28
CA LEU A 89 -7.41 -11.89 -5.03
C LEU A 89 -7.93 -10.79 -4.11
N VAL A 90 -7.30 -10.62 -2.95
CA VAL A 90 -7.69 -9.61 -1.96
C VAL A 90 -6.50 -8.71 -1.67
N ASN A 91 -6.71 -7.40 -1.76
CA ASN A 91 -5.83 -6.38 -1.21
C ASN A 91 -6.43 -5.86 0.11
N ILE A 92 -5.60 -5.81 1.15
CA ILE A 92 -5.92 -5.16 2.42
C ILE A 92 -4.93 -4.03 2.63
N ASP A 93 -5.45 -2.83 2.79
CA ASP A 93 -4.70 -1.59 2.97
C ASP A 93 -5.16 -0.91 4.28
N VAL A 94 -4.17 -0.59 5.12
CA VAL A 94 -4.31 -0.14 6.49
C VAL A 94 -3.41 1.07 6.74
N SER A 95 -4.03 2.24 6.77
CA SER A 95 -3.43 3.48 7.26
C SER A 95 -4.01 3.95 8.58
N GLY A 96 -3.16 4.60 9.38
CA GLY A 96 -3.57 5.11 10.68
C GLY A 96 -2.63 6.14 11.26
N SER A 97 -3.09 6.80 12.32
CA SER A 97 -2.34 7.80 13.06
C SER A 97 -2.29 7.54 14.56
N LYS A 98 -1.18 7.95 15.17
CA LYS A 98 -1.01 7.99 16.63
C LYS A 98 0.00 9.07 17.01
N ASN A 99 -0.33 9.87 18.02
CA ASN A 99 0.55 10.94 18.53
C ASN A 99 1.05 11.91 17.43
N GLY A 100 0.22 12.18 16.42
CA GLY A 100 0.56 13.08 15.31
C GLY A 100 1.56 12.50 14.30
N TYR A 101 1.69 11.17 14.24
CA TYR A 101 2.40 10.46 13.18
C TYR A 101 1.47 9.53 12.42
N PHE A 102 1.70 9.39 11.12
CA PHE A 102 0.96 8.51 10.22
C PHE A 102 1.87 7.42 9.66
N ALA A 103 1.29 6.25 9.44
CA ALA A 103 1.87 5.19 8.62
C ALA A 103 0.79 4.50 7.80
N ASP A 104 1.23 3.92 6.70
CA ASP A 104 0.42 3.24 5.70
C ASP A 104 1.08 1.95 5.23
N THR A 105 0.25 0.97 4.91
CA THR A 105 0.68 -0.35 4.43
C THR A 105 -0.47 -1.15 3.82
N GLY A 106 -0.14 -1.91 2.78
CA GLY A 106 -1.08 -2.76 2.08
C GLY A 106 -0.42 -4.01 1.49
N ILE A 107 -1.21 -5.06 1.33
CA ILE A 107 -0.75 -6.32 0.73
C ILE A 107 -1.87 -6.99 -0.06
N SER A 108 -1.53 -7.41 -1.28
CA SER A 108 -2.35 -8.32 -2.07
C SER A 108 -1.94 -9.78 -1.89
N PHE A 109 -2.93 -10.65 -1.74
CA PHE A 109 -2.75 -12.09 -1.60
C PHE A 109 -3.96 -12.85 -2.16
N VAL A 110 -3.77 -14.15 -2.42
CA VAL A 110 -4.83 -15.04 -2.88
C VAL A 110 -5.40 -15.79 -1.68
N VAL A 111 -6.71 -15.83 -1.56
CA VAL A 111 -7.41 -16.54 -0.48
C VAL A 111 -7.53 -18.01 -0.84
N GLY A 112 -6.87 -18.88 -0.07
CA GLY A 112 -6.84 -20.32 -0.37
C GLY A 112 -6.13 -20.61 -1.69
N ASP A 113 -6.69 -21.50 -2.50
CA ASP A 113 -6.19 -21.88 -3.83
C ASP A 113 -6.93 -21.11 -4.95
N GLY A 114 -6.18 -20.31 -5.72
CA GLY A 114 -6.71 -19.53 -6.85
C GLY A 114 -5.98 -19.79 -8.16
N GLU A 115 -6.33 -19.02 -9.20
CA GLU A 115 -5.67 -19.12 -10.51
C GLU A 115 -4.17 -18.79 -10.40
N GLU A 116 -3.32 -19.52 -11.14
CA GLU A 116 -1.86 -19.37 -11.10
C GLU A 116 -1.40 -17.93 -11.40
N ILE A 117 -2.13 -17.23 -12.26
CA ILE A 117 -1.84 -15.83 -12.59
C ILE A 117 -1.95 -14.91 -11.37
N LEU A 118 -2.92 -15.15 -10.46
CA LEU A 118 -3.13 -14.33 -9.27
C LEU A 118 -1.97 -14.48 -8.28
N THR A 119 -1.54 -15.71 -8.05
CA THR A 119 -0.34 -16.00 -7.24
C THR A 119 0.92 -15.42 -7.90
N THR A 120 1.01 -15.47 -9.23
CA THR A 120 2.13 -14.91 -10.00
C THR A 120 2.21 -13.39 -9.83
N ILE A 121 1.12 -12.65 -10.01
CA ILE A 121 1.13 -11.19 -9.88
C ILE A 121 1.47 -10.75 -8.46
N CYS A 122 0.99 -11.43 -7.41
CA CYS A 122 1.35 -11.13 -6.02
C CYS A 122 2.85 -11.31 -5.78
N ASN A 123 3.43 -12.41 -6.30
CA ASN A 123 4.86 -12.66 -6.22
C ASN A 123 5.68 -11.61 -7.00
N VAL A 124 5.19 -11.15 -8.14
CA VAL A 124 5.88 -10.10 -8.90
C VAL A 124 5.75 -8.74 -8.22
N ALA A 125 4.62 -8.40 -7.60
CA ALA A 125 4.46 -7.19 -6.78
C ALA A 125 5.51 -7.15 -5.66
N LYS A 126 5.71 -8.27 -4.95
CA LYS A 126 6.77 -8.39 -3.95
C LYS A 126 8.16 -8.20 -4.54
N LYS A 127 8.48 -8.87 -5.66
CA LYS A 127 9.77 -8.70 -6.36
C LYS A 127 9.99 -7.25 -6.81
N ALA A 128 8.96 -6.58 -7.31
CA ALA A 128 9.01 -5.21 -7.78
C ALA A 128 9.23 -4.23 -6.62
N PHE A 129 8.54 -4.43 -5.50
CA PHE A 129 8.81 -3.71 -4.26
C PHE A 129 10.27 -3.88 -3.82
N GLU A 130 10.77 -5.10 -3.73
CA GLU A 130 12.17 -5.36 -3.36
C GLU A 130 13.18 -4.73 -4.33
N ALA A 131 12.87 -4.72 -5.64
CA ALA A 131 13.71 -4.09 -6.66
C ALA A 131 13.72 -2.56 -6.55
N GLY A 132 12.56 -1.94 -6.29
CA GLY A 132 12.42 -0.52 -6.03
C GLY A 132 13.12 -0.10 -4.74
N LEU A 133 12.96 -0.87 -3.66
CA LEU A 133 13.58 -0.62 -2.35
C LEU A 133 15.10 -0.52 -2.43
N LYS A 134 15.74 -1.35 -3.28
CA LYS A 134 17.20 -1.29 -3.54
C LYS A 134 17.67 0.03 -4.15
N LYS A 135 16.76 0.85 -4.67
CA LYS A 135 17.06 2.19 -5.22
C LYS A 135 16.86 3.30 -4.19
N VAL A 136 16.22 3.01 -3.06
CA VAL A 136 15.90 3.97 -2.01
C VAL A 136 17.15 4.27 -1.17
N LYS A 137 17.76 5.43 -1.42
CA LYS A 137 18.85 5.98 -0.62
C LYS A 137 18.94 7.50 -0.76
N PRO A 138 19.50 8.22 0.23
CA PRO A 138 19.71 9.66 0.10
C PRO A 138 20.50 10.03 -1.16
N GLY A 139 20.04 11.08 -1.86
CA GLY A 139 20.63 11.59 -3.09
C GLY A 139 20.30 10.80 -4.36
N ALA A 140 19.61 9.66 -4.28
CA ALA A 140 19.11 8.98 -5.46
C ALA A 140 17.91 9.71 -6.08
N LYS A 141 17.73 9.60 -7.40
CA LYS A 141 16.53 10.10 -8.07
C LYS A 141 15.31 9.24 -7.71
N LYS A 142 14.20 9.88 -7.39
CA LYS A 142 12.90 9.25 -7.09
C LYS A 142 12.42 8.36 -8.24
N SER A 143 12.53 8.85 -9.48
CA SER A 143 12.20 8.10 -10.72
C SER A 143 12.97 6.78 -10.89
N GLY A 144 14.11 6.63 -10.21
CA GLY A 144 14.86 5.36 -10.17
C GLY A 144 14.08 4.21 -9.52
N ILE A 145 13.19 4.50 -8.57
CA ILE A 145 12.33 3.52 -7.90
C ILE A 145 11.34 2.94 -8.93
N GLY A 146 10.55 3.81 -9.57
CA GLY A 146 9.58 3.41 -10.58
C GLY A 146 10.21 2.72 -11.79
N LYS A 147 11.42 3.14 -12.20
CA LYS A 147 12.17 2.42 -13.23
C LYS A 147 12.42 0.94 -12.88
N ALA A 148 12.76 0.66 -11.62
CA ALA A 148 13.03 -0.70 -11.17
C ALA A 148 11.73 -1.52 -11.11
N VAL A 149 10.65 -0.94 -10.58
CA VAL A 149 9.30 -1.54 -10.54
C VAL A 149 8.84 -1.93 -11.94
N PHE A 150 8.82 -0.98 -12.87
CA PHE A 150 8.41 -1.20 -14.26
C PHE A 150 9.23 -2.29 -14.96
N GLN A 151 10.56 -2.28 -14.78
CA GLN A 151 11.42 -3.27 -15.40
C GLN A 151 11.14 -4.67 -14.84
N THR A 152 10.92 -4.80 -13.52
CA THR A 152 10.55 -6.08 -12.89
C THR A 152 9.20 -6.59 -13.39
N ALA A 153 8.18 -5.73 -13.53
CA ALA A 153 6.91 -6.13 -14.11
C ALA A 153 7.08 -6.66 -15.54
N LYS A 154 7.77 -5.88 -16.38
CA LYS A 154 7.98 -6.19 -17.80
C LYS A 154 8.77 -7.50 -18.02
N GLU A 155 9.77 -7.76 -17.20
CA GLU A 155 10.56 -9.00 -17.25
C GLU A 155 9.74 -10.26 -16.93
N ASN A 156 8.62 -10.09 -16.23
CA ASN A 156 7.68 -11.17 -15.92
C ASN A 156 6.43 -11.15 -16.82
N GLY A 157 6.44 -10.37 -17.91
CA GLY A 157 5.32 -10.28 -18.86
C GLY A 157 4.10 -9.52 -18.34
N LEU A 158 4.27 -8.68 -17.30
CA LEU A 158 3.23 -7.90 -16.66
C LEU A 158 3.42 -6.40 -16.91
N THR A 159 2.41 -5.61 -16.57
CA THR A 159 2.41 -4.14 -16.66
C THR A 159 2.34 -3.50 -15.26
N VAL A 160 2.25 -2.17 -15.20
CA VAL A 160 2.10 -1.41 -13.94
C VAL A 160 0.98 -0.40 -14.09
N ILE A 161 0.29 -0.09 -12.99
CA ILE A 161 -0.65 1.03 -12.95
C ILE A 161 0.12 2.35 -12.92
N LYS A 162 -0.27 3.31 -13.76
CA LYS A 162 0.42 4.60 -13.96
C LYS A 162 -0.28 5.77 -13.28
N ASN A 163 -1.56 5.65 -12.98
CA ASN A 163 -2.38 6.69 -12.35
C ASN A 163 -2.69 6.44 -10.86
N LEU A 164 -2.04 5.44 -10.24
CA LEU A 164 -1.93 5.26 -8.79
C LEU A 164 -0.44 5.18 -8.42
N THR A 165 -0.06 5.80 -7.30
CA THR A 165 1.34 6.01 -6.94
C THR A 165 1.51 6.06 -5.44
N GLY A 166 2.71 5.72 -4.97
CA GLY A 166 3.08 6.04 -3.59
C GLY A 166 3.18 7.53 -3.34
N HIS A 167 3.42 7.91 -2.09
CA HIS A 167 3.40 9.30 -1.67
C HIS A 167 4.33 9.55 -0.48
N GLY A 168 4.55 10.82 -0.14
CA GLY A 168 5.10 11.19 1.15
C GLY A 168 4.05 10.97 2.24
N ILE A 169 4.54 10.56 3.41
CA ILE A 169 3.70 10.32 4.60
C ILE A 169 4.50 10.70 5.85
N GLY A 170 3.81 10.90 6.98
CA GLY A 170 4.43 10.94 8.29
C GLY A 170 3.76 11.90 9.25
N ARG A 171 3.42 13.12 8.83
CA ARG A 171 2.62 14.06 9.66
C ARG A 171 1.18 14.21 9.19
N ASN A 172 0.92 13.87 7.93
CA ASN A 172 -0.39 13.64 7.35
C ASN A 172 -0.33 12.31 6.60
N ILE A 173 -1.49 11.77 6.23
CA ILE A 173 -1.58 10.57 5.39
C ILE A 173 -0.94 10.81 4.01
N HIS A 174 -1.26 11.93 3.33
CA HIS A 174 -0.59 12.34 2.10
C HIS A 174 0.18 13.66 2.30
N GLU A 175 1.44 13.68 1.90
CA GLU A 175 2.29 14.87 1.84
C GLU A 175 3.40 14.68 0.80
N ALA A 176 4.25 15.70 0.59
CA ALA A 176 5.34 15.60 -0.37
C ALA A 176 6.34 14.47 -0.02
N PRO A 177 6.88 13.73 -1.02
CA PRO A 177 6.61 13.89 -2.45
C PRO A 177 5.20 13.42 -2.86
N ASP A 178 4.54 14.16 -3.75
CA ASP A 178 3.14 13.89 -4.14
C ASP A 178 2.95 12.54 -4.85
N HIS A 179 4.05 11.98 -5.36
CA HIS A 179 4.04 10.71 -6.07
C HIS A 179 5.35 9.93 -5.90
N ILE A 180 5.24 8.61 -5.90
CA ILE A 180 6.29 7.63 -6.12
C ILE A 180 5.78 6.73 -7.25
N TYR A 181 6.09 7.10 -8.50
CA TYR A 181 5.56 6.40 -9.67
C TYR A 181 6.02 4.94 -9.74
N ASN A 182 5.17 4.10 -10.34
CA ASN A 182 5.49 2.70 -10.68
C ASN A 182 6.33 2.56 -11.96
N TYR A 183 6.63 3.69 -12.61
CA TYR A 183 7.37 3.77 -13.86
C TYR A 183 8.41 4.90 -13.82
N ASN A 184 9.27 4.93 -14.83
CA ASN A 184 10.30 5.95 -14.95
C ASN A 184 9.76 7.20 -15.65
N ASP A 185 9.35 8.22 -14.88
CA ASP A 185 9.19 9.56 -15.42
C ASP A 185 10.57 10.24 -15.53
N THR A 186 11.01 10.49 -16.76
CA THR A 186 12.32 11.13 -17.03
C THR A 186 12.36 12.61 -16.68
N TRP A 187 11.21 13.26 -16.54
CA TRP A 187 11.11 14.67 -16.17
C TRP A 187 11.15 14.86 -14.65
N ASP A 188 10.83 13.81 -13.90
CA ASP A 188 10.96 13.77 -12.45
C ASP A 188 12.43 13.67 -12.03
N ASN A 189 12.94 14.81 -11.58
CA ASN A 189 14.31 14.99 -11.09
C ASN A 189 14.38 15.15 -9.57
N GLU A 190 13.30 14.83 -8.85
CA GLU A 190 13.30 14.91 -7.40
C GLU A 190 14.29 13.91 -6.78
N LEU A 191 15.04 14.38 -5.78
CA LEU A 191 16.01 13.56 -5.06
C LEU A 191 15.44 13.13 -3.72
N LEU A 192 15.64 11.86 -3.39
CA LEU A 192 15.36 11.31 -2.07
C LEU A 192 16.28 11.94 -1.04
N LYS A 193 15.74 12.33 0.12
CA LYS A 193 16.48 13.00 1.19
C LYS A 193 16.64 12.07 2.39
N GLU A 194 17.74 12.22 3.13
CA GLU A 194 17.86 11.54 4.43
C GLU A 194 16.73 12.00 5.37
N GLY A 195 16.12 11.06 6.05
CA GLY A 195 14.95 11.25 6.90
C GLY A 195 13.62 11.33 6.15
N MET A 196 13.62 11.40 4.81
CA MET A 196 12.36 11.41 4.04
C MET A 196 11.56 10.15 4.33
N VAL A 197 10.26 10.33 4.52
CA VAL A 197 9.31 9.26 4.82
C VAL A 197 8.33 9.14 3.65
N ILE A 198 8.21 7.94 3.10
CA ILE A 198 7.35 7.64 1.95
C ILE A 198 6.53 6.38 2.20
N ALA A 199 5.30 6.35 1.71
CA ALA A 199 4.57 5.14 1.39
C ALA A 199 5.03 4.69 -0.01
N PHE A 200 5.60 3.49 -0.10
CA PHE A 200 6.02 2.92 -1.37
C PHE A 200 5.15 1.71 -1.69
N GLU A 201 4.32 1.86 -2.72
CA GLU A 201 3.19 0.99 -3.04
C GLU A 201 3.13 0.62 -4.53
N PRO A 202 4.04 -0.20 -5.05
CA PRO A 202 3.97 -0.66 -6.43
C PRO A 202 2.68 -1.43 -6.73
N PHE A 203 1.97 -1.01 -7.79
CA PHE A 203 0.82 -1.72 -8.36
C PHE A 203 1.21 -2.45 -9.64
N ILE A 204 1.21 -3.78 -9.59
CA ILE A 204 1.52 -4.65 -10.73
C ILE A 204 0.24 -5.20 -11.33
N SER A 205 0.08 -5.04 -12.65
CA SER A 205 -1.14 -5.39 -13.37
C SER A 205 -0.89 -6.51 -14.38
N THR A 206 -1.90 -7.33 -14.62
CA THR A 206 -1.86 -8.34 -15.69
C THR A 206 -1.85 -7.71 -17.09
N LEU A 207 -2.49 -6.57 -17.29
CA LEU A 207 -2.59 -5.93 -18.61
C LEU A 207 -2.78 -4.42 -18.53
N GLU A 208 -3.87 -3.95 -17.95
CA GLU A 208 -4.26 -2.53 -17.94
C GLU A 208 -3.24 -1.69 -17.16
N GLU A 209 -2.98 -0.47 -17.63
CA GLU A 209 -2.01 0.44 -17.02
C GLU A 209 -2.67 1.60 -16.28
N GLU A 210 -4.00 1.65 -16.24
CA GLU A 210 -4.77 2.70 -15.58
C GLU A 210 -5.99 2.09 -14.88
N VAL A 211 -6.41 2.73 -13.79
CA VAL A 211 -7.67 2.44 -13.10
C VAL A 211 -8.70 3.54 -13.35
N PHE A 212 -9.99 3.19 -13.24
CA PHE A 212 -11.08 4.16 -13.17
C PHE A 212 -11.70 4.13 -11.77
N GLN A 213 -12.32 5.25 -11.36
CA GLN A 213 -13.07 5.33 -10.12
C GLN A 213 -14.52 4.87 -10.33
N LYS A 214 -15.03 4.00 -9.47
CA LYS A 214 -16.44 3.57 -9.46
C LYS A 214 -17.35 4.69 -8.97
N ASP A 215 -18.65 4.54 -9.23
CA ASP A 215 -19.68 5.53 -8.87
C ASP A 215 -19.87 5.71 -7.35
N ASP A 216 -19.28 4.84 -6.52
CA ASP A 216 -19.28 4.97 -5.06
C ASP A 216 -18.35 6.10 -4.54
N GLY A 217 -17.57 6.72 -5.43
CA GLY A 217 -16.72 7.87 -5.13
C GLY A 217 -15.38 7.53 -4.47
N TRP A 218 -15.07 6.24 -4.29
CA TRP A 218 -13.84 5.81 -3.62
C TRP A 218 -13.11 4.73 -4.39
N THR A 219 -13.80 3.65 -4.73
CA THR A 219 -13.18 2.42 -5.21
C THR A 219 -12.55 2.61 -6.59
N TYR A 220 -11.27 2.31 -6.71
CA TYR A 220 -10.57 2.23 -8.00
C TYR A 220 -10.58 0.80 -8.53
N ALA A 221 -10.86 0.63 -9.83
CA ALA A 221 -10.98 -0.68 -10.45
C ALA A 221 -10.39 -0.71 -11.87
N THR A 222 -10.20 -1.92 -12.39
CA THR A 222 -9.92 -2.18 -13.81
C THR A 222 -11.07 -2.96 -14.45
N GLU A 223 -11.14 -3.03 -15.78
CA GLU A 223 -12.23 -3.77 -16.44
C GLU A 223 -11.92 -5.26 -16.57
N LYS A 224 -10.66 -5.63 -16.80
CA LYS A 224 -10.25 -6.97 -17.24
C LYS A 224 -8.97 -7.46 -16.60
N SER A 225 -8.35 -6.66 -15.74
CA SER A 225 -7.06 -6.95 -15.14
C SER A 225 -7.21 -7.34 -13.69
N PHE A 226 -6.21 -8.05 -13.21
CA PHE A 226 -5.98 -8.20 -11.78
C PHE A 226 -4.76 -7.38 -11.42
N VAL A 227 -4.83 -6.68 -10.30
CA VAL A 227 -3.75 -5.82 -9.82
C VAL A 227 -3.36 -6.23 -8.42
N ALA A 228 -2.07 -6.46 -8.22
CA ALA A 228 -1.49 -6.72 -6.91
C ALA A 228 -0.64 -5.54 -6.45
N GLN A 229 -0.80 -5.17 -5.19
CA GLN A 229 -0.05 -4.13 -4.51
C GLN A 229 0.77 -4.75 -3.36
N ILE A 230 1.95 -4.19 -3.12
CA ILE A 230 2.70 -4.35 -1.88
C ILE A 230 3.06 -2.96 -1.43
N GLU A 231 2.78 -2.62 -0.18
CA GLU A 231 3.06 -1.30 0.34
C GLU A 231 3.68 -1.34 1.72
N HIS A 232 4.69 -0.49 1.89
CA HIS A 232 5.16 -0.14 3.21
C HIS A 232 5.53 1.34 3.34
N THR A 233 5.34 1.86 4.56
CA THR A 233 5.98 3.10 5.00
C THR A 233 7.46 2.90 5.27
N ILE A 234 8.28 3.76 4.68
CA ILE A 234 9.75 3.68 4.69
C ILE A 234 10.35 5.00 5.14
N ILE A 235 11.27 4.95 6.10
CA ILE A 235 12.17 6.06 6.44
C ILE A 235 13.48 5.88 5.68
N ILE A 236 13.84 6.85 4.85
CA ILE A 236 15.07 6.82 4.05
C ILE A 236 16.25 7.24 4.92
N THR A 237 17.24 6.37 5.12
CA THR A 237 18.45 6.70 5.90
C THR A 237 19.74 6.38 5.15
N LYS A 238 20.84 6.98 5.59
CA LYS A 238 22.19 6.69 5.04
C LYS A 238 22.63 5.23 5.22
N ASN A 239 22.11 4.53 6.22
CA ASN A 239 22.45 3.13 6.52
C ASN A 239 21.54 2.14 5.79
N GLY A 240 20.59 2.64 4.98
CA GLY A 240 19.56 1.86 4.31
C GLY A 240 18.15 2.32 4.68
N PRO A 241 17.14 1.96 3.88
CA PRO A 241 15.74 2.24 4.20
C PRO A 241 15.31 1.45 5.45
N ILE A 242 14.57 2.10 6.35
CA ILE A 242 13.92 1.46 7.49
C ILE A 242 12.45 1.29 7.12
N ILE A 243 11.99 0.05 7.01
CA ILE A 243 10.58 -0.28 6.86
C ILE A 243 9.95 -0.28 8.25
N VAL A 244 8.92 0.54 8.48
CA VAL A 244 8.29 0.66 9.81
C VAL A 244 7.03 -0.18 9.98
N THR A 245 6.51 -0.75 8.89
CA THR A 245 5.28 -1.57 8.85
C THR A 245 5.57 -3.05 8.60
N LEU A 246 6.71 -3.56 9.10
CA LEU A 246 7.03 -4.99 9.11
C LEU A 246 6.35 -5.73 10.26
#